data_AF-A0A832AX02-F1
#
_entry.id   AF-A0A832AX02-F1
#
_cell.length_a   1.000
_cell.length_b   1.000
_cell.length_c   1.000
_cell.angle_alpha   90.00
_cell.angle_beta   90.00
_cell.angle_gamma   90.00
#
_symmetry.space_group_name_H-M   'P 1'
#
loop_
_entity.id
_entity.type
_entity.pdbx_description
1 polymer ?
#
loop_
_entity_poly.entity_id
_entity_poly.type
_entity_poly.pdbx_seq_one_letter_code
_entity_poly.pdbx_strand_id
1 'polypeptide(L)'
;MENKELNSPKMRGGWTLIEFLFIIIVIAILSFFALPRLAATRDDAKLSTDVSNMAICIRDAKQHYLATQQVYSLEQNSPACSEIECYTLQFGVNNYTLKVSLNEDTSESYCNDIEYVGGHLVGHYNLKGTSIKR
;
A
#
# COMPACT_ATOMS: atom_id res chain seq x y z
N MET A 1 41.80 -3.55 -63.35
CA MET A 1 41.20 -3.93 -62.06
C MET A 1 40.53 -2.68 -61.52
N GLU A 2 39.22 -2.53 -61.67
CA GLU A 2 38.51 -1.50 -60.90
C GLU A 2 37.11 -2.02 -60.60
N ASN A 3 36.97 -2.55 -59.40
CA ASN A 3 35.72 -3.07 -58.87
C ASN A 3 34.91 -1.86 -58.43
N LYS A 4 33.89 -1.51 -59.22
CA LYS A 4 32.97 -0.43 -58.86
C LYS A 4 31.98 -1.00 -57.84
N GLU A 5 32.35 -0.92 -56.56
CA GLU A 5 31.51 -1.19 -55.40
C GLU A 5 30.20 -0.39 -55.53
N LEU A 6 29.10 -1.08 -55.81
CA LEU A 6 27.77 -0.50 -55.90
C LEU A 6 27.32 -0.17 -54.47
N ASN A 7 27.68 1.03 -54.00
CA ASN A 7 27.28 1.53 -52.69
C ASN A 7 25.76 1.72 -52.69
N SER A 8 25.05 0.71 -52.18
CA SER A 8 23.61 0.74 -51.98
C SER A 8 23.27 1.91 -51.05
N PRO A 9 22.43 2.88 -51.47
CA PRO A 9 22.02 3.97 -50.60
C PRO A 9 21.18 3.39 -49.46
N LYS A 10 21.81 3.25 -48.28
CA LYS A 10 21.15 2.84 -47.05
C LYS A 10 20.09 3.88 -46.72
N MET A 11 18.81 3.55 -46.93
CA MET A 11 17.67 4.36 -46.51
C MET A 11 17.74 4.57 -44.99
N ARG A 12 18.38 5.65 -44.56
CA ARG A 12 18.36 6.11 -43.17
C ARG A 12 17.08 6.91 -42.98
N GLY A 13 15.95 6.21 -42.86
CA GLY A 13 14.69 6.79 -42.44
C GLY A 13 14.75 7.14 -40.95
N GLY A 14 15.35 8.29 -40.63
CA GLY A 14 15.18 8.90 -39.32
C GLY A 14 13.79 9.52 -39.26
N TRP A 15 13.02 9.19 -38.21
CA TRP A 15 11.75 9.83 -37.93
C TRP A 15 11.91 11.35 -37.97
N THR A 16 11.00 12.02 -38.67
CA THR A 16 11.07 13.47 -38.85
C THR A 16 10.80 14.17 -37.51
N LEU A 17 11.40 15.35 -37.27
CA LEU A 17 11.16 16.12 -36.05
C LEU A 17 9.67 16.39 -35.78
N ILE A 18 8.89 16.53 -36.85
CA ILE A 18 7.44 16.75 -36.76
C ILE A 18 6.68 15.52 -36.26
N GLU A 19 7.13 14.31 -36.60
CA GLU A 19 6.52 13.07 -36.15
C GLU A 19 6.71 12.88 -34.64
N PHE A 20 7.90 13.23 -34.14
CA PHE A 20 8.17 13.25 -32.69
C PHE A 20 7.28 14.24 -31.94
N LEU A 21 7.05 15.42 -32.53
CA LEU A 21 6.17 16.42 -31.95
C LEU A 21 4.72 15.94 -31.86
N PHE A 22 4.21 15.29 -32.91
CA PHE A 22 2.86 14.74 -32.91
C PHE A 22 2.68 13.69 -31.80
N ILE A 23 3.68 12.82 -31.60
CA ILE A 23 3.64 11.79 -30.56
C ILE A 23 3.58 12.39 -29.15
N ILE A 24 4.41 13.41 -28.86
CA ILE A 24 4.40 14.06 -27.54
C ILE A 24 3.05 14.74 -27.27
N ILE A 25 2.48 15.42 -28.27
CA ILE A 25 1.18 16.09 -28.13
C ILE A 25 0.08 15.06 -27.82
N VAL A 26 0.06 13.94 -28.54
CA VAL A 26 -0.91 12.88 -28.30
C VAL A 26 -0.75 12.28 -26.91
N ILE A 27 0.47 11.96 -26.48
CA ILE A 27 0.73 11.43 -25.13
C ILE A 27 0.30 12.44 -24.07
N ALA A 28 0.59 13.73 -24.24
CA ALA A 28 0.21 14.77 -23.27
C ALA A 28 -1.31 14.83 -23.06
N ILE A 29 -2.10 14.77 -24.14
CA ILE A 29 -3.56 14.80 -24.07
C ILE A 29 -4.09 13.52 -23.41
N LEU A 30 -3.59 12.35 -23.81
CA LEU A 30 -4.04 11.06 -23.25
C LEU A 30 -3.69 10.94 -21.76
N SER A 31 -2.47 11.32 -21.37
CA SER A 31 -2.03 11.30 -19.98
C SER A 31 -2.88 12.21 -19.11
N PHE A 32 -3.25 13.41 -19.58
CA PHE A 32 -4.09 14.33 -18.80
C PHE A 32 -5.42 13.71 -18.36
N PHE A 33 -6.08 12.93 -19.23
CA PHE A 33 -7.32 12.26 -18.89
C PHE A 33 -7.13 10.97 -18.08
N ALA A 34 -6.00 10.26 -18.25
CA ALA A 34 -5.75 8.97 -17.60
C ALA A 34 -5.20 9.11 -16.16
N LEU A 35 -4.36 10.11 -15.89
CA LEU A 35 -3.71 10.33 -14.59
C LEU A 35 -4.64 10.39 -13.37
N PRO A 36 -5.78 11.12 -13.39
CA PRO A 36 -6.62 11.24 -12.19
C PRO A 36 -7.19 9.90 -11.73
N ARG A 37 -7.47 8.96 -12.64
CA ARG A 37 -7.94 7.62 -12.26
C ARG A 37 -6.84 6.74 -11.68
N LEU A 38 -5.61 6.88 -12.17
CA LEU A 38 -4.46 6.14 -11.63
C LEU A 38 -4.11 6.58 -10.20
N ALA A 39 -4.33 7.86 -9.87
CA ALA A 39 -4.16 8.36 -8.51
C ALA A 39 -5.16 7.70 -7.55
N ALA A 40 -6.45 7.70 -7.89
CA ALA A 40 -7.49 7.09 -7.05
C ALA A 40 -7.24 5.59 -6.82
N THR A 41 -6.94 4.81 -7.87
CA THR A 41 -6.67 3.36 -7.72
C THR A 41 -5.42 3.08 -6.88
N ARG A 42 -4.40 3.93 -6.93
CA ARG A 42 -3.21 3.78 -6.09
C ARG A 42 -3.55 4.02 -4.62
N ASP A 43 -4.36 5.03 -4.35
CA ASP A 43 -4.76 5.39 -3.00
C ASP A 43 -5.69 4.30 -2.40
N ASP A 44 -6.62 3.75 -3.19
CA ASP A 44 -7.42 2.58 -2.83
C ASP A 44 -6.56 1.34 -2.52
N ALA A 45 -5.51 1.11 -3.31
CA ALA A 45 -4.59 0.00 -3.11
C ALA A 45 -3.77 0.14 -1.82
N LYS A 46 -3.29 1.35 -1.52
CA LYS A 46 -2.63 1.66 -0.24
C LYS A 46 -3.56 1.38 0.94
N LEU A 47 -4.80 1.88 0.87
CA LEU A 47 -5.81 1.66 1.90
C LEU A 47 -6.06 0.16 2.14
N SER A 48 -6.23 -0.62 1.06
CA SER A 48 -6.45 -2.07 1.18
C SER A 48 -5.24 -2.81 1.77
N THR A 49 -4.02 -2.37 1.45
CA THR A 49 -2.79 -2.93 2.05
C THR A 49 -2.71 -2.60 3.53
N ASP A 50 -3.00 -1.36 3.93
CA ASP A 50 -2.99 -0.92 5.33
C ASP A 50 -3.98 -1.73 6.19
N VAL A 51 -5.22 -1.91 5.69
CA VAL A 51 -6.24 -2.78 6.32
C VAL A 51 -5.74 -4.22 6.46
N SER A 52 -5.08 -4.76 5.42
CA SER A 52 -4.55 -6.13 5.43
C SER A 52 -3.40 -6.28 6.43
N ASN A 53 -2.46 -5.32 6.43
CA ASN A 53 -1.35 -5.25 7.37
C ASN A 53 -1.86 -5.16 8.81
N MET A 54 -2.92 -4.39 9.04
CA MET A 54 -3.55 -4.29 10.34
C MET A 54 -4.16 -5.61 10.83
N ALA A 55 -4.88 -6.32 9.96
CA ALA A 55 -5.41 -7.64 10.30
C ALA A 55 -4.29 -8.64 10.64
N ILE A 56 -3.18 -8.60 9.91
CA ILE A 56 -1.97 -9.40 10.19
C ILE A 56 -1.37 -8.99 11.53
N CYS A 57 -1.22 -7.69 11.79
CA CYS A 57 -0.68 -7.15 13.03
C CYS A 57 -1.47 -7.65 14.26
N ILE A 58 -2.80 -7.59 14.22
CA ILE A 58 -3.66 -8.09 15.31
C ILE A 58 -3.45 -9.60 15.52
N ARG A 59 -3.30 -10.38 14.43
CA ARG A 59 -3.04 -11.82 14.51
C ARG A 59 -1.67 -12.11 15.11
N ASP A 60 -0.63 -11.42 14.67
CA ASP A 60 0.73 -11.60 15.13
C ASP A 60 0.85 -11.23 16.61
N ALA A 61 0.20 -10.14 17.03
CA ALA A 61 0.12 -9.75 18.43
C ALA A 61 -0.53 -10.84 19.30
N LYS A 62 -1.62 -11.46 18.82
CA LYS A 62 -2.27 -12.60 19.49
C LYS A 62 -1.37 -13.81 19.56
N GLN A 63 -0.76 -14.22 18.45
CA GLN A 63 0.10 -15.40 18.40
C GLN A 63 1.32 -15.25 19.31
N HIS A 64 1.96 -14.08 19.27
CA HIS A 64 3.10 -13.78 20.14
C HIS A 64 2.72 -13.81 21.61
N TYR A 65 1.58 -13.22 21.98
CA TYR A 65 1.10 -13.24 23.36
C TYR A 65 0.79 -14.67 23.83
N LEU A 66 0.23 -15.53 22.97
CA LEU A 66 -0.02 -16.92 23.31
C LEU A 66 1.26 -17.75 23.45
N ALA A 67 2.29 -17.46 22.66
CA ALA A 67 3.56 -18.19 22.67
C ALA A 67 4.48 -17.78 23.84
N THR A 68 4.57 -16.48 24.12
CA THR A 68 5.54 -15.92 25.07
C THR A 68 4.92 -15.47 26.39
N GLN A 69 3.59 -15.25 26.44
CA GLN A 69 2.89 -14.57 27.53
C GLN A 69 3.39 -13.14 27.81
N GLN A 70 4.18 -12.57 26.90
CA GLN A 70 4.74 -11.23 27.04
C GLN A 70 3.96 -10.21 26.20
N VAL A 71 4.08 -8.95 26.61
CA VAL A 71 3.48 -7.79 25.92
C VAL A 71 4.09 -7.71 24.52
N TYR A 72 3.24 -7.51 23.53
CA TYR A 72 3.68 -7.37 22.15
C TYR A 72 4.24 -5.96 21.92
N SER A 73 5.48 -5.85 21.45
CA SER A 73 6.06 -4.58 20.99
C SER A 73 5.80 -4.42 19.50
N LEU A 74 5.11 -3.34 19.13
CA LEU A 74 4.68 -3.09 17.74
C LEU A 74 5.86 -2.84 16.79
N GLU A 75 6.96 -2.28 17.28
CA GLU A 75 8.14 -1.94 16.46
C GLU A 75 9.09 -3.12 16.21
N GLN A 76 9.09 -4.16 17.06
CA GLN A 76 10.13 -5.19 16.99
C GLN A 76 9.64 -6.55 16.50
N ASN A 77 8.33 -6.81 16.57
CA ASN A 77 7.82 -8.16 16.43
C ASN A 77 6.97 -8.41 15.17
N SER A 78 6.58 -7.40 14.40
CA SER A 78 6.04 -7.64 13.05
C SER A 78 6.25 -6.43 12.13
N PRO A 79 6.77 -6.65 10.91
CA PRO A 79 6.87 -5.60 9.90
C PRO A 79 5.49 -5.09 9.49
N ALA A 80 4.44 -5.92 9.62
CA ALA A 80 3.07 -5.52 9.30
C ALA A 80 2.53 -4.46 10.26
N CYS A 81 3.00 -4.41 11.52
CA CYS A 81 2.56 -3.40 12.48
C CYS A 81 3.25 -2.05 12.30
N SER A 82 4.48 -2.04 11.76
CA SER A 82 5.28 -0.82 11.58
C SER A 82 4.91 -0.02 10.33
N GLU A 83 4.22 -0.64 9.38
CA GLU A 83 3.82 -0.01 8.11
C GLU A 83 2.39 0.54 8.15
N ILE A 84 1.74 0.52 9.31
CA ILE A 84 0.34 0.95 9.43
C ILE A 84 0.29 2.44 9.72
N GLU A 85 -0.47 3.16 8.89
CA GLU A 85 -0.63 4.61 9.02
C GLU A 85 -2.05 4.99 9.47
N CYS A 86 -3.10 4.33 8.94
CA CYS A 86 -4.48 4.73 9.18
C CYS A 86 -5.06 4.26 10.53
N TYR A 87 -4.31 3.47 11.31
CA TYR A 87 -4.75 2.98 12.62
C TYR A 87 -3.80 3.37 13.74
N THR A 88 -4.34 3.54 14.93
CA THR A 88 -3.59 3.65 16.18
C THR A 88 -3.81 2.41 17.04
N LEU A 89 -2.73 1.96 17.67
CA LEU A 89 -2.69 0.78 18.51
C LEU A 89 -2.35 1.20 19.93
N GLN A 90 -3.20 0.85 20.89
CA GLN A 90 -2.98 1.13 22.30
C GLN A 90 -3.15 -0.12 23.15
N PHE A 91 -2.14 -0.44 23.94
CA PHE A 91 -2.25 -1.51 24.94
C PHE A 91 -2.98 -0.98 26.18
N GLY A 92 -4.01 -1.71 26.61
CA GLY A 92 -4.71 -1.44 27.86
C GLY A 92 -3.83 -1.74 29.07
N VAL A 93 -4.24 -1.20 30.23
CA VAL A 93 -3.51 -1.28 31.52
C VAL A 93 -3.09 -2.67 31.97
N ASN A 94 -3.74 -3.71 31.46
CA ASN A 94 -3.44 -5.09 31.81
C ASN A 94 -2.48 -5.78 30.83
N ASN A 95 -1.97 -5.06 29.82
CA ASN A 95 -1.02 -5.53 28.80
C ASN A 95 -1.48 -6.73 27.94
N TYR A 96 -2.74 -7.13 28.04
CA TYR A 96 -3.35 -8.20 27.24
C TYR A 96 -4.56 -7.75 26.44
N THR A 97 -4.90 -6.46 26.50
CA THR A 97 -5.98 -5.87 25.71
C THR A 97 -5.36 -4.94 24.70
N LEU A 98 -5.55 -5.22 23.41
CA LEU A 98 -5.14 -4.36 22.32
C LEU A 98 -6.37 -3.55 21.89
N LYS A 99 -6.32 -2.23 22.02
CA LYS A 99 -7.30 -1.33 21.45
C LYS A 99 -6.80 -0.87 20.09
N VAL A 100 -7.61 -1.09 19.08
CA VAL A 100 -7.43 -0.57 17.74
C VAL A 100 -8.39 0.59 17.56
N SER A 101 -7.85 1.75 17.20
CA SER A 101 -8.65 2.93 16.85
C SER A 101 -8.20 3.47 15.50
N LEU A 102 -9.02 4.28 14.86
CA LEU A 102 -8.62 4.99 13.65
C LEU A 102 -7.62 6.10 14.01
N ASN A 103 -6.71 6.40 13.09
CA ASN A 103 -5.79 7.51 13.21
C ASN A 103 -6.37 8.74 12.52
N GLU A 104 -7.09 9.56 13.30
CA GLU A 104 -7.76 10.78 12.82
C GLU A 104 -6.78 11.90 12.44
N ASP A 105 -5.51 11.80 12.87
CA ASP A 105 -4.47 12.80 12.63
C ASP A 105 -3.65 12.53 11.35
N THR A 106 -4.00 11.51 10.56
CA THR A 106 -3.27 11.20 9.33
C THR A 106 -3.48 12.27 8.26
N SER A 107 -2.38 12.83 7.75
CA SER A 107 -2.40 13.77 6.61
C SER A 107 -2.56 13.07 5.25
N GLU A 108 -2.69 11.74 5.25
CA GLU A 108 -2.80 10.90 4.06
C GLU A 108 -4.26 10.87 3.58
N SER A 109 -4.53 11.39 2.38
CA SER A 109 -5.92 11.51 1.88
C SER A 109 -6.61 10.15 1.65
N TYR A 110 -5.85 9.06 1.60
CA TYR A 110 -6.38 7.71 1.38
C TYR A 110 -6.98 7.08 2.65
N CYS A 111 -6.66 7.59 3.85
CA CYS A 111 -7.23 7.07 5.10
C CYS A 111 -8.67 7.54 5.36
N ASN A 112 -9.21 8.48 4.57
CA ASN A 112 -10.56 9.00 4.78
C ASN A 112 -11.66 7.93 4.63
N ASP A 113 -11.45 6.94 3.76
CA ASP A 113 -12.40 5.85 3.51
C ASP A 113 -12.17 4.62 4.41
N ILE A 114 -11.27 4.73 5.39
CA ILE A 114 -10.90 3.61 6.28
C ILE A 114 -12.08 3.07 7.08
N GLU A 115 -13.03 3.92 7.48
CA GLU A 115 -14.19 3.48 8.24
C GLU A 115 -15.06 2.52 7.41
N TYR A 116 -15.18 2.78 6.10
CA TYR A 116 -15.97 1.95 5.19
C TYR A 116 -15.29 0.61 4.86
N VAL A 117 -13.98 0.62 4.62
CA VAL A 117 -13.23 -0.58 4.20
C VAL A 117 -12.73 -1.40 5.40
N GLY A 118 -12.23 -0.70 6.41
CA GLY A 118 -11.47 -1.24 7.54
C GLY A 118 -12.08 -1.02 8.91
N GLY A 119 -13.20 -0.31 9.03
CA GLY A 119 -13.84 0.00 10.31
C GLY A 119 -14.18 -1.23 11.15
N HIS A 120 -14.37 -2.39 10.53
CA HIS A 120 -14.60 -3.67 11.21
C HIS A 120 -13.39 -4.15 12.05
N LEU A 121 -12.19 -3.59 11.83
CA LEU A 121 -10.99 -3.85 12.62
C LEU A 121 -10.87 -2.94 13.85
N VAL A 122 -11.74 -1.92 13.98
CA VAL A 122 -11.75 -1.02 15.12
C VAL A 122 -12.43 -1.69 16.30
N GLY A 123 -11.77 -1.67 17.45
CA GLY A 123 -12.33 -2.24 18.67
C GLY A 123 -11.28 -2.75 19.65
N HIS A 124 -11.76 -3.59 20.56
CA HIS A 124 -10.95 -4.15 21.63
C HIS A 124 -10.69 -5.63 21.37
N TYR A 125 -9.43 -6.00 21.28
CA TYR A 125 -8.98 -7.37 21.12
C TYR A 125 -8.36 -7.86 22.42
N ASN A 126 -8.94 -8.91 22.98
CA ASN A 126 -8.30 -9.64 24.06
C ASN A 126 -7.28 -10.62 23.47
N LEU A 127 -6.02 -10.49 23.89
CA LEU A 127 -4.92 -11.36 23.50
C LEU A 127 -4.89 -12.64 24.34
N LYS A 128 -5.50 -12.62 25.54
CA LYS A 128 -5.71 -13.83 26.33
C LYS A 128 -6.79 -14.66 25.66
N GLY A 129 -6.48 -15.93 25.39
CA GLY A 129 -7.46 -16.89 24.92
C GLY A 129 -8.62 -16.97 25.91
N THR A 130 -9.85 -16.80 25.44
CA THR A 130 -11.03 -17.16 26.20
C THR A 130 -11.11 -18.68 26.23
N SER A 131 -10.91 -19.30 27.40
CA SER A 131 -11.18 -20.73 27.56
C SER A 131 -12.59 -21.02 27.08
N ILE A 132 -12.72 -21.94 26.12
CA ILE A 132 -14.02 -22.48 25.73
C ILE A 132 -14.48 -23.35 26.91
N LYS A 133 -15.48 -22.88 27.67
CA LYS A 133 -16.16 -23.72 28.64
C LYS A 133 -16.92 -24.77 27.83
N ARG A 134 -16.46 -26.02 27.91
CA ARG A 134 -17.13 -27.18 27.34
C ARG A 134 -18.26 -27.63 28.26
#